data_AF-A0A5C6BS47-F1
#
_entry.id   AF-A0A5C6BS47-F1
#
_cell.length_a   1.000
_cell.length_b   1.000
_cell.length_c   1.000
_cell.angle_alpha   90.00
_cell.angle_beta   90.00
_cell.angle_gamma   90.00
#
_symmetry.space_group_name_H-M   'P 1'
#
loop_
_entity.id
_entity.type
_entity.pdbx_description
1 polymer ?
#
loop_
_entity_poly.entity_id
_entity_poly.type
_entity_poly.pdbx_seq_one_letter_code
_entity_poly.pdbx_strand_id
1 'polypeptide(L)'
;MIPLQLLNAGETAEIAMIGGETALVTRLNEMGFREGEVVHMVRSGEPCIVAVGNHRLTFRGNETAHIFVNLLSHPPHSSATVTGARED
;
A
#
# COMPACT_ATOMS: atom_id res chain seq x y z
N MET A 1 -10.46 1.25 -5.23
CA MET A 1 -9.29 0.59 -5.86
C MET A 1 -8.31 1.65 -6.33
N ILE A 2 -7.13 1.69 -5.72
CA ILE A 2 -6.02 2.58 -6.06
C ILE A 2 -4.74 1.75 -6.24
N PRO A 3 -3.75 2.20 -7.03
CA PRO A 3 -2.44 1.57 -7.06
C PRO A 3 -1.77 1.62 -5.69
N LEU A 4 -1.08 0.55 -5.32
CA LEU A 4 -0.37 0.40 -4.03
C LEU A 4 0.62 1.54 -3.77
N GLN A 5 1.20 2.14 -4.82
CA GLN A 5 2.12 3.27 -4.71
C GLN A 5 1.47 4.56 -4.18
N LEU A 6 0.15 4.68 -4.22
CA LEU A 6 -0.59 5.82 -3.65
C LEU A 6 -0.86 5.66 -2.15
N LEU A 7 -0.59 4.50 -1.54
CA LEU A 7 -0.65 4.39 -0.08
C LEU A 7 0.45 5.21 0.58
N ASN A 8 0.11 5.84 1.70
CA ASN A 8 1.10 6.46 2.56
C ASN A 8 1.73 5.42 3.47
N ALA A 9 2.99 5.63 3.86
CA ALA A 9 3.63 4.79 4.87
C ALA A 9 2.82 4.77 6.17
N GLY A 10 2.53 3.58 6.69
CA GLY A 10 1.65 3.34 7.83
C GLY A 10 0.19 3.03 7.46
N GLU A 11 -0.23 3.24 6.22
CA GLU A 11 -1.56 2.88 5.78
C GLU A 11 -1.69 1.38 5.49
N THR A 12 -2.92 0.89 5.58
CA THR A 12 -3.25 -0.51 5.33
C THR A 12 -4.35 -0.59 4.29
N ALA A 13 -4.25 -1.56 3.39
CA ALA A 13 -5.23 -1.77 2.33
C ALA A 13 -5.40 -3.26 2.03
N GLU A 14 -6.52 -3.62 1.44
CA GLU A 14 -6.80 -4.97 0.97
C GLU A 14 -6.37 -5.10 -0.49
N ILE A 15 -5.65 -6.15 -0.86
CA ILE A 15 -5.27 -6.42 -2.24
C ILE A 15 -6.53 -6.73 -3.04
N ALA A 16 -6.85 -5.88 -4.01
CA ALA A 16 -8.03 -6.03 -4.86
C ALA A 16 -7.69 -6.76 -6.17
N MET A 17 -6.49 -6.53 -6.71
CA MET A 17 -6.03 -7.15 -7.96
C MET A 17 -4.50 -7.07 -8.06
N ILE A 18 -3.89 -8.10 -8.66
CA ILE A 18 -2.46 -8.10 -9.01
C ILE A 18 -2.35 -8.35 -10.51
N GLY A 19 -1.83 -7.37 -11.24
CA GLY A 19 -1.51 -7.46 -12.67
C GLY A 19 -0.01 -7.41 -12.91
N GLY A 20 0.45 -7.89 -14.07
CA GLY A 20 1.86 -7.86 -14.45
C GLY A 20 2.31 -9.15 -15.12
N GLU A 21 3.61 -9.42 -15.07
CA GLU A 21 4.18 -10.66 -15.59
C GLU A 21 3.71 -11.89 -14.78
N THR A 22 3.20 -12.91 -15.46
CA THR A 22 2.61 -14.11 -14.83
C THR A 22 3.55 -14.80 -13.83
N ALA A 23 4.85 -14.87 -14.14
CA ALA A 23 5.84 -15.46 -13.24
C ALA A 23 5.93 -14.69 -11.91
N LEU A 24 5.90 -13.35 -11.98
CA LEU A 24 5.97 -12.50 -10.81
C LEU A 24 4.66 -12.52 -10.01
N VAL A 25 3.50 -12.50 -10.68
CA VAL A 25 2.18 -12.65 -10.03
C VAL A 25 2.09 -13.98 -9.28
N THR A 26 2.55 -15.07 -9.89
CA THR A 26 2.57 -16.40 -9.26
C THR A 26 3.45 -16.38 -8.00
N ARG A 27 4.67 -15.84 -8.11
CA ARG A 27 5.59 -15.73 -6.98
C ARG A 27 5.02 -14.87 -5.84
N LEU A 28 4.36 -13.77 -6.17
CA LEU A 28 3.64 -12.91 -5.21
C LEU A 28 2.57 -13.72 -4.48
N ASN A 29 1.75 -14.47 -5.20
CA ASN A 29 0.70 -15.32 -4.64
C ASN A 29 1.27 -16.37 -3.67
N GLU A 30 2.38 -17.02 -4.03
CA GLU A 30 3.09 -17.98 -3.18
C GLU A 30 3.63 -17.35 -1.89
N MET A 31 4.01 -16.08 -1.92
CA MET A 31 4.45 -15.32 -0.74
C MET A 31 3.28 -14.76 0.10
N GLY A 32 2.04 -14.95 -0.35
CA GLY A 32 0.83 -14.45 0.31
C GLY A 32 0.30 -13.13 -0.24
N PHE A 33 0.94 -12.53 -1.25
CA PHE A 33 0.37 -11.39 -1.98
C PHE A 33 -0.69 -11.90 -2.96
N ARG A 34 -1.93 -11.95 -2.49
CA ARG A 34 -3.09 -12.43 -3.25
C ARG A 34 -4.30 -11.55 -2.99
N GLU A 35 -5.28 -11.64 -3.87
CA GLU A 35 -6.55 -10.92 -3.74
C GLU A 35 -7.25 -11.27 -2.42
N GLY A 36 -7.78 -10.26 -1.74
CA GLY A 36 -8.40 -10.36 -0.41
C GLY A 36 -7.41 -10.31 0.76
N GLU A 37 -6.10 -10.29 0.52
CA GLU A 37 -5.10 -10.24 1.60
C GLU A 37 -4.80 -8.79 2.00
N VAL A 38 -4.56 -8.58 3.30
CA VAL A 38 -4.27 -7.24 3.86
C VAL A 38 -2.79 -6.92 3.73
N VAL A 39 -2.50 -5.81 3.05
CA VAL A 39 -1.15 -5.26 2.89
C VAL A 39 -0.99 -3.98 3.71
N HIS A 40 0.14 -3.89 4.41
CA HIS A 40 0.55 -2.73 5.19
C HIS A 40 1.69 -2.01 4.49
N MET A 41 1.52 -0.73 4.24
CA MET A 41 2.53 0.12 3.63
C MET A 41 3.60 0.46 4.66
N VAL A 42 4.83 -0.04 4.48
CA VAL A 42 5.93 0.24 5.40
C VAL A 42 6.67 1.51 4.98
N ARG A 43 6.86 1.70 3.67
CA ARG A 43 7.56 2.86 3.11
C ARG A 43 7.02 3.17 1.72
N SER A 44 6.51 4.38 1.53
CA SER A 44 6.22 4.97 0.22
C SER A 44 7.48 5.58 -0.40
N GLY A 45 7.60 5.48 -1.74
CA GLY A 45 8.73 6.01 -2.51
C GLY A 45 9.52 4.93 -3.25
N GLU A 46 10.79 5.20 -3.55
CA GLU A 46 11.70 4.28 -4.23
C GLU A 46 12.94 4.03 -3.37
N PRO A 47 13.09 2.83 -2.77
CA PRO A 47 12.22 1.65 -2.90
C PRO A 47 10.94 1.73 -2.05
N CYS A 48 9.86 1.17 -2.59
CA CYS A 48 8.59 1.01 -1.91
C CYS A 48 8.64 -0.29 -1.10
N ILE A 49 8.25 -0.26 0.17
CA ILE A 49 8.30 -1.44 1.05
C ILE A 49 6.91 -1.69 1.60
N VAL A 50 6.46 -2.93 1.48
CA VAL A 50 5.15 -3.37 2.01
C VAL A 50 5.26 -4.68 2.75
N ALA A 51 4.36 -4.88 3.70
CA ALA A 51 4.27 -6.10 4.50
C ALA A 51 2.92 -6.76 4.28
N VAL A 52 2.92 -8.08 4.06
CA VAL A 52 1.71 -8.91 3.98
C VAL A 52 1.93 -10.09 4.91
N GLY A 53 1.10 -10.18 5.96
CA GLY A 53 1.30 -11.15 7.04
C GLY A 53 2.71 -11.06 7.64
N ASN A 54 3.48 -12.15 7.53
CA ASN A 54 4.87 -12.23 8.00
C ASN A 54 5.93 -11.92 6.93
N HIS A 55 5.51 -11.63 5.69
CA HIS A 55 6.42 -11.38 4.58
C HIS A 55 6.54 -9.87 4.31
N ARG A 56 7.76 -9.44 3.95
CA ARG A 56 8.05 -8.06 3.53
C ARG A 56 8.58 -8.06 2.11
N LEU A 57 7.92 -7.32 1.23
CA LEU A 57 8.38 -7.11 -0.13
C LEU A 57 8.94 -5.71 -0.31
N THR A 58 9.97 -5.62 -1.14
CA THR A 58 10.58 -4.35 -1.54
C THR A 58 10.40 -4.19 -3.03
N PHE A 59 9.53 -3.26 -3.41
CA PHE A 59 9.30 -2.85 -4.79
C PHE A 59 10.32 -1.78 -5.20
N ARG A 60 11.08 -2.01 -6.27
CA ARG A 60 11.92 -1.02 -6.95
C ARG A 60 11.15 -0.53 -8.17
N GLY A 61 11.26 0.76 -8.52
CA GLY A 61 10.41 1.41 -9.54
C GLY A 61 10.46 0.86 -10.97
N ASN A 62 11.17 -0.25 -11.21
CA ASN A 62 11.25 -0.93 -12.51
C ASN A 62 10.53 -2.29 -12.50
N GLU A 63 9.73 -2.60 -11.48
CA GLU A 63 8.94 -3.83 -11.44
C GLU A 63 7.72 -3.77 -12.35
N THR A 64 7.54 -4.82 -13.15
CA THR A 64 6.45 -4.97 -14.14
C THR A 64 5.11 -5.37 -13.48
N ALA A 65 5.04 -5.45 -12.15
CA ALA A 65 3.81 -5.72 -11.44
C ALA A 65 3.07 -4.44 -11.06
N HIS A 66 1.76 -4.47 -11.29
CA HIS A 66 0.81 -3.46 -10.90
C HIS A 66 -0.12 -4.07 -9.85
N ILE A 67 0.06 -3.66 -8.60
CA ILE A 67 -0.80 -4.09 -7.49
C ILE A 67 -1.81 -2.99 -7.22
N PHE A 68 -3.08 -3.37 -7.22
CA PHE A 68 -4.18 -2.50 -6.90
C PHE A 68 -4.81 -2.95 -5.60
N VAL A 69 -5.13 -1.98 -4.76
CA VAL A 69 -5.62 -2.22 -3.41
C VAL A 69 -6.84 -1.36 -3.11
N ASN A 70 -7.65 -1.81 -2.18
CA ASN A 70 -8.75 -1.05 -1.63
C ASN A 70 -8.33 -0.54 -0.25
N LEU A 71 -8.22 0.78 -0.08
CA LEU A 71 -7.90 1.38 1.20
C LEU A 71 -8.87 0.89 2.26
N LEU A 72 -8.35 0.24 3.30
CA LEU A 72 -9.11 -0.10 4.47
C LEU A 72 -9.10 1.15 5.32
N SER A 73 -10.20 1.91 5.25
CA SER A 73 -10.32 3.25 5.81
C SER A 73 -9.69 3.30 7.20
N HIS A 74 -8.61 4.07 7.34
CA HIS A 74 -8.06 4.42 8.62
C HIS A 74 -9.12 5.25 9.38
N PRO A 75 -9.31 5.05 10.71
CA PRO A 75 -10.19 5.92 11.48
C PRO A 75 -9.70 7.35 11.32
N PRO A 76 -10.54 8.33 10.98
CA PRO A 76 -10.08 9.64 10.54
C PRO A 76 -9.10 10.24 11.54
N HIS A 77 -7.82 10.34 11.20
CA HIS A 77 -6.93 11.25 11.89
C HIS A 77 -7.48 12.63 11.57
N SER A 78 -8.17 13.15 12.58
CA SER A 78 -8.54 14.54 12.75
C SER A 78 -7.48 15.43 12.10
N SER A 79 -7.82 16.02 10.96
CA SER A 79 -7.15 17.22 10.48
C SER A 79 -7.49 18.32 11.48
N ALA A 80 -6.82 18.33 12.63
CA ALA A 80 -6.74 19.49 13.48
C ALA A 80 -5.89 20.52 12.75
N THR A 81 -6.52 21.21 11.82
CA THR A 81 -6.06 22.50 11.33
C THR A 81 -6.07 23.44 12.54
N VAL A 82 -4.94 23.56 13.22
CA VAL A 82 -4.70 24.66 14.16
C VAL A 82 -4.44 25.92 13.33
N THR A 83 -5.51 26.49 12.77
CA THR A 83 -5.49 27.90 12.38
C THR A 83 -5.65 28.69 13.66
N GLY A 84 -4.51 29.01 14.29
CA GLY A 84 -4.45 29.96 15.37
C GLY A 84 -5.06 31.28 14.89
N ALA A 85 -6.20 31.64 15.47
CA ALA A 85 -6.67 33.00 15.50
C ALA A 85 -5.63 33.84 16.24
N ARG A 86 -5.22 34.97 15.65
CA ARG A 86 -4.71 36.09 16.44
C ARG A 86 -5.58 37.29 16.11
N GLU A 87 -6.41 37.61 17.08
CA GLU A 87 -7.29 38.76 17.19
C GLU A 87 -6.44 40.04 17.40
N ASP A 88 -6.87 41.17 16.82
CA ASP A 88 -6.53 42.54 17.21
C ASP A 88 -7.82 43.37 17.24
#